data_AF-A0A950P8Q7-F1
#
_entry.id   AF-A0A950P8Q7-F1
#
_cell.length_a   1.000
_cell.length_b   1.000
_cell.length_c   1.000
_cell.angle_alpha   90.00
_cell.angle_beta   90.00
_cell.angle_gamma   90.00
#
_symmetry.space_group_name_H-M   'P 1'
#
loop_
_entity.id
_entity.type
_entity.pdbx_description
1 polymer ?
#
loop_
_entity_poly.entity_id
_entity_poly.type
_entity_poly.pdbx_seq_one_letter_code
_entity_poly.pdbx_strand_id
1 'polypeptide(L)'
;MKAHIVGGGFGGLAAAALLIRNAEVPGADITIYEADERLGGGFFLGGSAVTGYNLPGSVFDKEFRCTFDLLKSIPSARDPSISVTEDFFAFNLGEPYHDRAHIFDRNGRIVHGPRFGLGLGDGLSLARVLLTPETMLDGRRI
;
A
#
# COMPACT_ATOMS: atom_id res chain seq x y z
N MET A 1 -14.84 10.90 -24.69
CA MET A 1 -13.57 10.13 -24.62
C MET A 1 -13.92 8.76 -24.06
N LYS A 2 -13.32 7.65 -24.53
CA LYS A 2 -13.49 6.33 -23.91
C LYS A 2 -12.18 5.87 -23.30
N ALA A 3 -12.24 5.31 -22.09
CA ALA A 3 -11.08 4.84 -21.35
C ALA A 3 -11.14 3.32 -21.17
N HIS A 4 -10.03 2.65 -21.49
CA HIS A 4 -9.89 1.20 -21.42
C HIS A 4 -8.74 0.89 -20.46
N ILE A 5 -9.05 0.25 -19.34
CA ILE A 5 -8.09 -0.03 -18.25
C ILE A 5 -7.92 -1.55 -18.16
N VAL A 6 -6.71 -2.04 -18.37
CA VAL A 6 -6.38 -3.47 -18.22
C VAL A 6 -5.87 -3.72 -16.80
N GLY A 7 -6.57 -4.58 -16.06
CA GLY A 7 -6.35 -4.89 -14.65
C GLY A 7 -7.31 -4.13 -13.73
N GLY A 8 -8.05 -4.88 -12.91
CA GLY A 8 -9.00 -4.41 -11.90
C GLY A 8 -8.42 -4.32 -10.49
N GLY A 9 -7.09 -4.27 -10.36
CA GLY A 9 -6.40 -4.01 -9.09
C GLY A 9 -6.46 -2.55 -8.66
N PHE A 10 -5.81 -2.24 -7.54
CA PHE A 10 -5.80 -0.89 -6.95
C PHE A 10 -5.41 0.22 -7.94
N GLY A 11 -4.38 -0.01 -8.77
CA GLY A 11 -3.94 0.95 -9.77
C GLY A 11 -4.98 1.23 -10.85
N GLY A 12 -5.68 0.20 -11.34
CA GLY A 12 -6.73 0.34 -12.35
C GLY A 12 -7.96 1.05 -11.81
N LEU A 13 -8.38 0.70 -10.60
CA LEU A 13 -9.48 1.38 -9.90
C LEU A 13 -9.14 2.84 -9.58
N ALA A 14 -7.90 3.11 -9.16
CA ALA A 14 -7.42 4.47 -8.94
C ALA A 14 -7.43 5.31 -10.22
N ALA A 15 -7.00 4.73 -11.35
CA ALA A 15 -7.06 5.41 -12.65
C ALA A 15 -8.51 5.76 -13.04
N ALA A 16 -9.45 4.82 -12.89
CA ALA A 16 -10.86 5.08 -13.16
C ALA A 16 -11.42 6.20 -12.28
N ALA A 17 -11.15 6.15 -10.98
CA ALA A 17 -11.60 7.17 -10.03
C ALA A 17 -11.00 8.56 -10.34
N LEU A 18 -9.73 8.63 -10.71
CA LEU A 18 -9.09 9.89 -11.09
C LEU A 18 -9.59 10.43 -12.44
N LEU A 19 -9.95 9.58 -13.40
CA LEU A 19 -10.59 10.00 -14.65
C LEU A 19 -11.96 10.62 -14.40
N ILE A 20 -12.75 10.02 -13.52
CA ILE A 20 -14.04 10.59 -13.11
C ILE A 20 -13.82 11.92 -12.38
N ARG A 21 -12.93 11.94 -11.39
CA ARG A 21 -12.75 13.08 -10.48
C ARG A 21 -12.06 14.28 -11.13
N ASN A 22 -10.98 14.05 -11.87
CA ASN A 22 -10.10 15.13 -12.35
C ASN A 22 -10.31 15.46 -13.83
N ALA A 23 -10.85 14.52 -14.61
CA ALA A 23 -11.07 14.69 -16.04
C ALA A 23 -12.55 14.62 -16.44
N GLU A 24 -13.45 14.52 -15.46
CA GLU A 24 -14.91 14.52 -15.63
C GLU A 24 -15.40 13.47 -16.65
N VAL A 25 -14.67 12.36 -16.81
CA VAL A 25 -15.06 11.28 -17.71
C VAL A 25 -16.27 10.56 -17.13
N PRO A 26 -17.40 10.44 -17.86
CA PRO A 26 -18.55 9.68 -17.39
C PRO A 26 -18.17 8.22 -17.11
N GLY A 27 -18.61 7.66 -15.98
CA GLY A 27 -18.29 6.27 -15.62
C GLY A 27 -18.69 5.25 -16.68
N ALA A 28 -19.77 5.51 -17.43
CA ALA A 28 -20.22 4.69 -18.56
C ALA A 28 -19.22 4.62 -19.74
N ASP A 29 -18.30 5.59 -19.83
CA ASP A 29 -17.23 5.63 -20.84
C ASP A 29 -15.92 4.98 -20.36
N ILE A 30 -15.89 4.43 -19.14
CA ILE A 30 -14.73 3.75 -18.55
C ILE A 30 -15.00 2.25 -18.50
N THR A 31 -14.15 1.46 -19.14
CA THR A 31 -14.21 -0.01 -19.10
C THR A 31 -12.95 -0.55 -18.43
N ILE A 32 -13.14 -1.37 -17.39
CA ILE A 32 -12.07 -2.10 -16.69
C ILE A 32 -12.12 -3.56 -17.12
N TYR A 33 -11.02 -4.07 -17.65
CA TYR A 33 -10.84 -5.46 -18.02
C TYR A 33 -10.09 -6.19 -16.91
N GLU A 34 -10.79 -7.08 -16.21
CA GLU A 34 -10.20 -7.96 -15.20
C GLU A 34 -10.26 -9.41 -15.71
N ALA A 35 -9.16 -10.14 -15.52
CA ALA A 35 -9.06 -11.54 -15.88
C ALA A 35 -9.66 -12.44 -14.79
N ASP A 36 -9.61 -12.00 -13.53
CA ASP A 36 -10.27 -12.66 -12.40
C ASP A 36 -11.78 -12.38 -12.34
N GLU A 37 -12.51 -13.22 -11.61
CA GLU A 37 -13.95 -13.02 -11.35
C GLU A 37 -14.24 -11.82 -10.44
N ARG A 38 -13.22 -11.30 -9.76
CA ARG A 38 -13.35 -10.23 -8.76
C ARG A 38 -12.29 -9.16 -8.96
N LEU A 39 -12.70 -7.91 -8.76
CA LEU A 39 -11.80 -6.77 -8.70
C LEU A 39 -11.00 -6.77 -7.39
N GLY A 40 -9.89 -6.03 -7.36
CA GLY A 40 -9.03 -5.84 -6.19
C GLY A 40 -7.61 -6.33 -6.41
N GLY A 41 -7.39 -7.27 -7.33
CA GLY A 41 -6.07 -7.85 -7.61
C GLY A 41 -5.36 -8.29 -6.33
N GLY A 42 -4.13 -7.83 -6.12
CA GLY A 42 -3.34 -8.13 -4.92
C GLY A 42 -3.93 -7.66 -3.58
N PHE A 43 -5.01 -6.86 -3.57
CA PHE A 43 -5.72 -6.41 -2.36
C PHE A 43 -7.00 -7.22 -2.09
N PHE A 44 -7.21 -8.35 -2.78
CA PHE A 44 -8.38 -9.18 -2.56
C PHE A 44 -8.39 -9.84 -1.17
N LEU A 45 -9.34 -9.42 -0.33
CA LEU A 45 -9.70 -10.09 0.93
C LEU A 45 -10.78 -11.14 0.66
N GLY A 46 -10.57 -12.37 1.13
CA GLY A 46 -11.50 -13.46 0.89
C GLY A 46 -11.45 -14.57 1.93
N GLY A 47 -12.20 -15.63 1.67
CA GLY A 47 -12.27 -16.79 2.54
C GLY A 47 -13.37 -16.72 3.61
N SER A 48 -13.37 -17.68 4.52
CA SER A 48 -14.38 -17.83 5.56
C SER A 48 -13.82 -18.55 6.79
N ALA A 49 -14.56 -18.51 7.90
CA ALA A 49 -14.21 -19.28 9.10
C ALA A 49 -14.10 -20.80 8.85
N VAL A 50 -14.75 -21.31 7.78
CA VAL A 50 -14.72 -22.74 7.40
C VAL A 50 -13.53 -23.07 6.50
N THR A 51 -13.20 -22.17 5.57
CA THR A 51 -12.19 -22.42 4.51
C THR A 51 -10.84 -21.74 4.78
N GLY A 52 -10.74 -20.95 5.84
CA GLY A 52 -9.62 -20.06 6.12
C GLY A 52 -9.82 -18.70 5.45
N TYR A 53 -9.17 -17.68 6.00
CA TYR A 53 -9.17 -16.33 5.44
C TYR A 53 -7.93 -16.11 4.57
N ASN A 54 -8.14 -15.46 3.42
CA ASN A 54 -7.06 -14.89 2.63
C ASN A 54 -6.96 -13.40 2.95
N LEU A 55 -5.89 -13.02 3.65
CA LEU A 55 -5.57 -11.64 3.94
C LEU A 55 -4.34 -11.23 3.11
N PRO A 56 -4.51 -10.36 2.09
CA PRO A 56 -3.39 -9.81 1.38
C PRO A 56 -2.60 -8.90 2.31
N GLY A 57 -1.29 -9.13 2.41
CA GLY A 57 -0.41 -8.26 3.17
C GLY A 57 -0.28 -6.91 2.48
N SER A 58 -0.60 -5.83 3.18
CA SER A 58 -0.32 -4.47 2.71
C SER A 58 -0.04 -3.57 3.90
N VAL A 59 1.02 -2.77 3.77
CA VAL A 59 1.40 -1.76 4.75
C VAL A 59 1.18 -0.40 4.12
N PHE A 60 0.36 0.43 4.75
CA PHE A 60 0.16 1.82 4.35
C PHE A 60 0.91 2.72 5.32
N ASP A 61 1.70 3.64 4.78
CA ASP A 61 2.35 4.70 5.54
C ASP A 61 1.63 6.03 5.28
N LYS A 62 1.60 6.92 6.27
CA LYS A 62 1.00 8.27 6.17
C LYS A 62 1.55 9.09 4.99
N GLU A 63 2.77 8.80 4.53
CA GLU A 63 3.40 9.47 3.38
C GLU A 63 2.85 9.00 2.02
N PHE A 64 1.88 8.08 1.97
CA PHE A 64 1.21 7.67 0.73
C PHE A 64 0.18 8.74 0.29
N ARG A 65 0.69 9.95 0.04
CA ARG A 65 -0.11 11.17 -0.13
C ARG A 65 -1.06 11.09 -1.33
N CYS A 66 -0.63 10.51 -2.45
CA CYS A 66 -1.51 10.31 -3.62
C CYS A 66 -2.65 9.35 -3.31
N THR A 67 -2.38 8.28 -2.56
CA THR A 67 -3.40 7.32 -2.14
C THR A 67 -4.42 7.97 -1.21
N PHE A 68 -3.97 8.68 -0.17
CA PHE A 68 -4.89 9.33 0.76
C PHE A 68 -5.59 10.55 0.16
N ASP A 69 -5.01 11.21 -0.83
CA ASP A 69 -5.72 12.23 -1.62
C ASP A 69 -6.89 11.61 -2.40
N LEU A 70 -6.68 10.45 -3.03
CA LEU A 70 -7.74 9.73 -3.71
C LEU A 70 -8.82 9.24 -2.74
N LEU A 71 -8.42 8.60 -1.65
CA LEU A 71 -9.33 7.98 -0.69
C LEU A 71 -10.14 9.00 0.13
N LYS A 72 -9.78 10.28 0.13
CA LYS A 72 -10.59 11.36 0.71
C LYS A 72 -11.94 11.54 0.03
N SER A 73 -12.05 11.19 -1.26
CA SER A 73 -13.31 11.26 -2.00
C SER A 73 -14.12 9.96 -1.94
N ILE A 74 -13.60 8.91 -1.29
CA ILE A 74 -14.26 7.62 -1.20
C ILE A 74 -14.89 7.49 0.19
N PRO A 75 -16.22 7.26 0.31
CA PRO A 75 -16.87 7.09 1.61
C PRO A 75 -16.40 5.81 2.29
N SER A 76 -16.28 5.82 3.62
CA SER A 76 -15.96 4.61 4.39
C SER A 76 -17.11 3.61 4.30
N ALA A 77 -16.75 2.33 4.25
CA ALA A 77 -17.70 1.23 4.28
C ALA A 77 -18.39 1.07 5.65
N ARG A 78 -17.74 1.51 6.74
CA ARG A 78 -18.27 1.40 8.12
C ARG A 78 -19.18 2.57 8.47
N ASP A 79 -18.80 3.77 8.04
CA ASP A 79 -19.56 5.01 8.22
C ASP A 79 -19.49 5.86 6.94
N PRO A 80 -20.54 5.87 6.12
CA PRO A 80 -20.55 6.64 4.86
C PRO A 80 -20.50 8.16 5.04
N SER A 81 -20.64 8.69 6.27
CA SER A 81 -20.53 10.13 6.54
C SER A 81 -19.08 10.63 6.57
N ILE A 82 -18.11 9.72 6.69
CA ILE A 82 -16.67 10.01 6.64
C ILE A 82 -16.02 9.32 5.45
N SER A 83 -14.84 9.80 5.07
CA SER A 83 -14.01 9.20 4.02
C SER A 83 -13.20 8.01 4.53
N VAL A 84 -12.75 7.15 3.62
CA VAL A 84 -11.79 6.07 3.90
C VAL A 84 -10.50 6.64 4.52
N THR A 85 -10.05 7.82 4.05
CA THR A 85 -8.87 8.48 4.62
C THR A 85 -9.07 8.86 6.08
N GLU A 86 -10.21 9.48 6.43
CA GLU A 86 -10.51 9.84 7.82
C GLU A 86 -10.62 8.62 8.72
N ASP A 87 -11.30 7.58 8.24
CA ASP A 87 -11.44 6.31 8.96
C ASP A 87 -10.07 5.65 9.24
N PHE A 88 -9.20 5.62 8.23
CA PHE A 88 -7.84 5.09 8.34
C PHE A 88 -7.02 5.82 9.41
N PHE A 89 -7.00 7.15 9.38
CA PHE A 89 -6.22 7.94 10.35
C PHE A 89 -6.83 7.89 11.74
N ALA A 90 -8.16 7.93 11.87
CA ALA A 90 -8.83 7.80 13.16
C ALA A 90 -8.50 6.47 13.84
N PHE A 91 -8.53 5.36 13.08
CA PHE A 91 -8.15 4.04 13.59
C PHE A 91 -6.69 4.01 14.05
N ASN A 92 -5.74 4.46 13.22
CA ASN A 92 -4.31 4.39 13.55
C ASN A 92 -3.90 5.35 14.67
N LEU A 93 -4.64 6.45 14.88
CA LEU A 93 -4.44 7.35 16.02
C LEU A 93 -4.99 6.75 17.32
N GLY A 94 -6.11 6.04 17.26
CA GLY A 94 -6.71 5.35 18.41
C GLY A 94 -5.96 4.07 18.80
N GLU A 95 -5.45 3.35 17.81
CA GLU A 95 -4.75 2.06 17.96
C GLU A 95 -3.33 2.15 17.36
N PRO A 96 -2.40 2.90 18.00
CA PRO A 96 -1.06 3.07 17.47
C PRO A 96 -0.30 1.76 17.45
N TYR A 97 0.34 1.47 16.32
CA TYR A 97 1.21 0.31 16.17
C TYR A 97 2.45 0.45 17.07
N HIS A 98 2.73 -0.57 17.88
CA HIS A 98 3.94 -0.67 18.69
C HIS A 98 4.51 -2.08 18.61
N ASP A 99 5.61 -2.21 17.88
CA ASP A 99 6.34 -3.47 17.80
C ASP A 99 7.21 -3.69 19.04
N ARG A 100 6.91 -4.75 19.78
CA ARG A 100 7.67 -5.16 20.98
C ARG A 100 8.67 -6.28 20.70
N ALA A 101 8.53 -6.99 19.59
CA ALA A 101 9.29 -8.19 19.29
C ALA A 101 9.41 -8.40 17.78
N HIS A 102 10.34 -7.66 17.18
CA HIS A 102 10.56 -7.69 15.73
C HIS A 102 11.40 -8.89 15.26
N ILE A 103 12.42 -9.26 16.04
CA ILE A 103 13.44 -10.26 15.66
C ILE A 103 13.60 -11.27 16.79
N PHE A 104 13.55 -12.54 16.43
CA PHE A 104 13.79 -13.66 17.33
C PHE A 104 15.03 -14.45 16.90
N ASP A 105 15.85 -14.88 17.85
CA ASP A 105 16.94 -15.81 17.58
C ASP A 105 16.42 -17.25 17.40
N ARG A 106 17.32 -18.17 17.05
CA ARG A 106 17.02 -19.60 16.89
C ARG A 106 16.46 -20.29 18.14
N ASN A 107 16.56 -19.65 19.31
CA ASN A 107 16.06 -20.17 20.59
C ASN A 107 14.77 -19.45 21.02
N GLY A 108 14.18 -18.63 20.16
CA GLY A 108 12.96 -17.87 20.44
C GLY A 108 13.17 -16.67 21.38
N ARG A 109 14.41 -16.20 21.56
CA ARG A 109 14.69 -15.01 22.36
C ARG A 109 14.56 -13.77 21.52
N ILE A 110 13.94 -12.73 22.08
CA ILE A 110 13.87 -11.41 21.42
C ILE A 110 15.28 -10.84 21.34
N VAL A 111 15.72 -10.53 20.13
CA VAL A 111 17.03 -9.93 19.88
C VAL A 111 16.86 -8.42 19.77
N HIS A 112 17.15 -7.73 20.86
CA HIS A 112 17.35 -6.29 20.83
C HIS A 112 18.85 -6.02 20.59
N GLY A 113 19.26 -5.94 19.32
CA GLY A 113 20.60 -5.45 18.97
C GLY A 113 20.77 -3.96 19.28
N PRO A 114 22.00 -3.40 19.23
CA PRO A 114 22.16 -1.94 19.15
C PRO A 114 21.28 -1.41 18.02
N ARG A 115 20.69 -0.22 18.21
CA ARG A 115 19.77 0.42 17.23
C ARG A 115 20.42 0.35 15.83
N PHE A 116 19.95 -0.60 15.00
CA PHE A 116 20.42 -0.98 13.66
C PHE A 116 21.70 -1.85 13.50
N GLY A 117 22.63 -1.86 14.46
CA GLY A 117 23.85 -2.68 14.34
C GLY A 117 24.80 -2.32 13.19
N LEU A 118 24.71 -1.09 12.67
CA LEU A 118 25.50 -0.60 11.54
C LEU A 118 26.82 0.05 12.02
N GLY A 119 27.91 -0.26 11.33
CA GLY A 119 29.20 0.41 11.50
C GLY A 119 29.37 1.61 10.57
N LEU A 120 30.51 2.29 10.68
CA LEU A 120 30.86 3.43 9.81
C LEU A 120 30.92 3.02 8.32
N GLY A 121 31.44 1.83 8.02
CA GLY A 121 31.51 1.31 6.65
C GLY A 121 30.13 1.10 6.03
N ASP A 122 29.15 0.64 6.81
CA ASP A 122 27.77 0.48 6.38
C ASP A 122 27.12 1.85 6.13
N GLY A 123 27.37 2.81 7.02
CA GLY A 123 26.92 4.19 6.86
C GLY A 123 27.45 4.84 5.58
N LEU A 124 28.73 4.66 5.26
CA LEU A 124 29.33 5.14 4.00
C LEU A 124 28.73 4.44 2.78
N SER A 125 28.41 3.16 2.89
CA SER A 125 27.77 2.40 1.81
C SER A 125 26.34 2.87 1.55
N LEU A 126 25.56 3.11 2.60
CA LEU A 126 24.22 3.71 2.51
C LEU A 126 24.28 5.12 1.91
N ALA A 127 25.22 5.95 2.37
CA ALA A 127 25.42 7.29 1.82
C ALA A 127 25.78 7.23 0.33
N ARG A 128 26.61 6.27 -0.07
CA ARG A 128 26.95 6.06 -1.48
C ARG A 128 25.71 5.72 -2.31
N VAL A 129 24.86 4.80 -1.85
CA VAL A 129 23.60 4.48 -2.55
C VAL A 129 22.71 5.70 -2.66
N LEU A 130 22.51 6.43 -1.56
CA LEU A 130 21.68 7.64 -1.51
C LEU A 130 22.16 8.74 -2.49
N LEU A 131 23.47 8.86 -2.68
CA LEU A 131 24.08 9.87 -3.56
C LEU A 131 24.30 9.36 -5.00
N THR A 132 24.07 8.07 -5.27
CA THR A 132 24.25 7.51 -6.61
C THR A 132 23.05 7.86 -7.48
N PRO A 133 23.23 8.48 -8.65
CA PRO A 133 22.14 8.73 -9.58
C PRO A 133 21.43 7.42 -9.98
N GLU A 134 20.11 7.47 -10.10
CA GLU A 134 19.28 6.30 -10.47
C GLU A 134 19.76 5.61 -11.74
N THR A 135 20.21 6.38 -12.74
CA THR A 135 20.74 5.87 -14.01
C THR A 135 21.98 4.97 -13.85
N MET A 136 22.67 5.07 -12.72
CA MET A 136 23.83 4.24 -12.38
C MET A 136 23.47 3.01 -11.52
N LEU A 137 22.21 2.88 -11.10
CA LEU A 137 21.71 1.74 -10.32
C LEU A 137 21.12 0.64 -11.21
N ASP A 138 20.99 0.87 -12.52
CA ASP A 138 20.43 -0.12 -13.44
C ASP A 138 21.24 -1.44 -13.46
N GLY A 139 20.52 -2.56 -13.41
CA GLY A 139 21.09 -3.91 -13.34
C GLY A 139 21.86 -4.24 -12.05
N ARG A 140 21.92 -3.35 -11.06
CA ARG A 140 22.59 -3.61 -9.78
C ARG A 140 21.67 -4.43 -8.87
N ARG A 141 22.28 -5.29 -8.05
CA ARG A 141 21.58 -6.14 -7.06
C ARG A 141 22.06 -5.76 -5.66
N ILE A 142 21.22 -6.07 -4.68
CA ILE A 142 21.54 -6.03 -3.24
C ILE A 142 22.48 -7.20 -2.93
#